data_AF-A0A0Q6S8Z4-F1
#
_entry.id   AF-A0A0Q6S8Z4-F1
#
_cell.length_a   1.000
_cell.length_b   1.000
_cell.length_c   1.000
_cell.angle_alpha   90.00
_cell.angle_beta   90.00
_cell.angle_gamma   90.00
#
_symmetry.space_group_name_H-M   'P 1'
#
loop_
_entity.id
_entity.type
_entity.pdbx_description
1 polymer ?
#
loop_
_entity_poly.entity_id
_entity_poly.type
_entity_poly.pdbx_seq_one_letter_code
_entity_poly.pdbx_strand_id
1 'polypeptide(L)'
;MNYLFDPTELHKFSGLTQDGQRDWRRRGFMDGIGQVQPNGRWKYSAPDVVKLALARLFVSRRLVADLNDAIRFGSYVAQFVWFRLEPDNARDKWQQKSKEVRFAAAFGALREGDEMQFEVYHDLASVFTLNLGAAVVVSCEVLTEELRPHLAGAVAAHMAARGAN
;
A
#
# COMPACT_ATOMS: atom_id res chain seq x y z
N MET A 1 -20.70 -1.70 -4.66
CA MET A 1 -20.27 -2.36 -3.40
C MET A 1 -18.76 -2.57 -3.45
N ASN A 2 -18.02 -2.39 -2.34
CA ASN A 2 -16.56 -2.65 -2.36
C ASN A 2 -16.30 -4.15 -2.31
N TYR A 3 -15.58 -4.69 -3.30
CA TYR A 3 -15.14 -6.09 -3.28
C TYR A 3 -14.18 -6.32 -2.11
N LEU A 4 -14.37 -7.43 -1.40
CA LEU A 4 -13.60 -7.80 -0.22
C LEU A 4 -12.90 -9.14 -0.42
N PHE A 5 -11.57 -9.11 -0.35
CA PHE A 5 -10.68 -10.25 -0.54
C PHE A 5 -10.66 -11.13 0.72
N ASP A 6 -10.68 -12.44 0.53
CA ASP A 6 -10.44 -13.40 1.62
C ASP A 6 -8.92 -13.61 1.90
N PRO A 7 -8.54 -14.31 2.98
CA PRO A 7 -7.12 -14.59 3.30
C PRO A 7 -6.33 -15.30 2.20
N THR A 8 -6.98 -16.14 1.39
CA THR A 8 -6.35 -16.85 0.26
C THR A 8 -6.07 -15.88 -0.88
N GLU A 9 -7.03 -15.03 -1.20
CA GLU A 9 -6.88 -13.99 -2.22
C GLU A 9 -5.84 -12.94 -1.79
N LEU A 10 -5.86 -12.54 -0.52
CA LEU A 10 -4.83 -11.68 0.04
C LEU A 10 -3.44 -12.30 -0.15
N HIS A 11 -3.28 -13.59 0.16
CA HIS A 11 -2.01 -14.28 -0.07
C HIS A 11 -1.60 -14.26 -1.54
N LYS A 12 -2.54 -14.56 -2.45
CA LYS A 12 -2.29 -14.58 -3.89
C LYS A 12 -1.76 -13.24 -4.40
N PHE A 13 -2.31 -12.12 -3.93
CA PHE A 13 -2.02 -10.80 -4.51
C PHE A 13 -0.99 -9.98 -3.73
N SER A 14 -0.92 -10.12 -2.41
CA SER A 14 0.12 -9.46 -1.58
C SER A 14 1.37 -10.32 -1.37
N GLY A 15 1.26 -11.62 -1.62
CA GLY A 15 2.27 -12.61 -1.30
C GLY A 15 2.32 -12.98 0.19
N LEU A 16 1.62 -12.31 1.11
CA LEU A 16 1.68 -12.65 2.54
C LEU A 16 0.96 -13.97 2.81
N THR A 17 1.69 -15.01 3.22
CA THR A 17 1.12 -16.35 3.50
C THR A 17 0.06 -16.29 4.59
N GLN A 18 -0.88 -17.24 4.63
CA GLN A 18 -1.90 -17.26 5.68
C GLN A 18 -1.28 -17.40 7.09
N ASP A 19 -0.16 -18.11 7.22
CA ASP A 19 0.62 -18.17 8.46
C ASP A 19 1.22 -16.82 8.80
N GLY A 20 1.81 -16.13 7.82
CA GLY A 20 2.29 -14.77 7.97
C GLY A 20 1.19 -13.79 8.39
N GLN A 21 0.00 -13.88 7.78
CA GLN A 21 -1.17 -13.08 8.15
C GLN A 21 -1.62 -13.34 9.59
N ARG A 22 -1.54 -14.59 10.06
CA ARG A 22 -1.86 -14.94 11.45
C ARG A 22 -0.82 -14.40 12.42
N ASP A 23 0.46 -14.59 12.11
CA ASP A 23 1.56 -14.09 12.95
C ASP A 23 1.55 -12.56 13.03
N TRP A 24 1.41 -11.86 11.90
CA TRP A 24 1.39 -10.40 11.86
C TRP A 24 0.21 -9.81 12.64
N ARG A 25 -0.98 -10.41 12.54
CA ARG A 25 -2.13 -10.02 13.40
C ARG A 25 -1.86 -10.24 14.87
N ARG A 26 -1.32 -11.41 15.26
CA ARG A 26 -1.00 -11.70 16.66
C ARG A 26 -0.01 -10.70 17.26
N ARG A 27 0.87 -10.14 16.42
CA ARG A 27 1.88 -9.14 16.79
C ARG A 27 1.40 -7.69 16.68
N GLY A 28 0.15 -7.45 16.28
CA GLY A 28 -0.44 -6.12 16.13
C GLY A 28 -0.04 -5.37 14.84
N PHE A 29 0.72 -6.00 13.93
CA PHE A 29 1.18 -5.36 12.70
C PHE A 29 0.07 -5.12 11.68
N MET A 30 -1.07 -5.81 11.83
CA MET A 30 -2.23 -5.68 10.96
C MET A 30 -3.38 -4.93 11.65
N ASP A 31 -3.10 -4.16 12.70
CA ASP A 31 -4.10 -3.33 13.34
C ASP A 31 -4.60 -2.26 12.36
N GLY A 32 -5.91 -2.24 12.11
CA GLY A 32 -6.53 -1.41 11.07
C GLY A 32 -6.35 -1.93 9.63
N ILE A 33 -5.83 -3.15 9.42
CA ILE A 33 -5.71 -3.81 8.11
C ILE A 33 -6.64 -5.01 8.04
N GLY A 34 -7.68 -4.90 7.22
CA GLY A 34 -8.75 -5.89 7.14
C GLY A 34 -9.76 -5.80 8.28
N GLN A 35 -10.85 -6.54 8.15
CA GLN A 35 -11.98 -6.52 9.06
C GLN A 35 -12.56 -7.93 9.27
N VAL A 36 -12.96 -8.23 10.51
CA VAL A 36 -13.71 -9.44 10.85
C VAL A 36 -15.18 -9.25 10.46
N GLN A 37 -15.70 -10.11 9.60
CA GLN A 37 -17.11 -10.13 9.24
C GLN A 37 -17.96 -10.82 10.33
N PRO A 38 -19.30 -10.65 10.34
CA PRO A 38 -20.17 -11.27 11.34
C PRO A 38 -20.06 -12.81 11.44
N ASN A 39 -19.61 -13.47 10.37
CA ASN A 39 -19.35 -14.91 10.34
C ASN A 39 -17.96 -15.32 10.86
N GLY A 40 -17.23 -14.40 11.49
CA GLY A 40 -15.88 -14.62 12.02
C GLY A 40 -14.78 -14.68 10.96
N ARG A 41 -15.10 -14.54 9.67
CA ARG A 41 -14.09 -14.57 8.59
C ARG A 41 -13.49 -13.20 8.38
N TRP A 42 -12.17 -13.16 8.20
CA TRP A 42 -11.47 -11.94 7.85
C TRP A 42 -11.66 -11.60 6.38
N LYS A 43 -11.78 -10.31 6.12
CA LYS A 43 -11.92 -9.73 4.79
C LYS A 43 -11.04 -8.50 4.65
N TYR A 44 -10.48 -8.31 3.47
CA TYR A 44 -9.52 -7.25 3.18
C TYR A 44 -10.04 -6.37 2.05
N SER A 45 -9.85 -5.06 2.18
CA SER A 45 -10.15 -4.15 1.08
C SER A 45 -9.04 -4.19 0.01
N ALA A 46 -9.32 -3.68 -1.18
CA ALA A 46 -8.28 -3.52 -2.21
C ALA A 46 -7.07 -2.72 -1.70
N PRO A 47 -7.23 -1.55 -1.04
CA PRO A 47 -6.13 -0.87 -0.39
C PRO A 47 -5.32 -1.79 0.53
N ASP A 48 -5.95 -2.58 1.40
CA ASP A 48 -5.24 -3.47 2.34
C ASP A 48 -4.32 -4.48 1.63
N VAL A 49 -4.78 -5.02 0.50
CA VAL A 49 -3.96 -5.91 -0.34
C VAL A 49 -2.72 -5.18 -0.85
N VAL A 50 -2.88 -3.94 -1.35
CA VAL A 50 -1.76 -3.11 -1.83
C VAL A 50 -0.81 -2.73 -0.69
N LYS A 51 -1.33 -2.34 0.48
CA LYS A 51 -0.52 -2.00 1.66
C LYS A 51 0.43 -3.13 2.02
N LEU A 52 -0.10 -4.36 2.09
CA LEU A 52 0.69 -5.54 2.47
C LEU A 52 1.66 -5.96 1.36
N ALA A 53 1.29 -5.79 0.10
CA ALA A 53 2.20 -6.01 -1.03
C ALA A 53 3.40 -5.04 -0.98
N LEU A 54 3.13 -3.75 -0.73
CA LEU A 54 4.15 -2.71 -0.57
C LEU A 54 5.06 -2.96 0.63
N ALA A 55 4.48 -3.24 1.80
CA ALA A 55 5.25 -3.53 3.01
C ALA A 55 6.21 -4.71 2.79
N ARG A 56 5.72 -5.80 2.18
CA ARG A 56 6.54 -6.95 1.83
C ARG A 56 7.65 -6.58 0.83
N LEU A 57 7.34 -5.78 -0.19
CA LEU A 57 8.32 -5.33 -1.18
C LEU A 57 9.42 -4.48 -0.52
N PHE A 58 9.07 -3.53 0.35
CA PHE A 58 10.02 -2.68 1.05
C PHE A 58 10.98 -3.49 1.92
N VAL A 59 10.47 -4.47 2.67
CA VAL A 59 11.30 -5.34 3.51
C VAL A 59 12.16 -6.28 2.66
N SER A 60 11.59 -6.91 1.62
CA SER A 60 12.33 -7.88 0.79
C SER A 60 13.46 -7.24 -0.01
N ARG A 61 13.28 -5.99 -0.42
CA ARG A 61 14.30 -5.17 -1.10
C ARG A 61 15.25 -4.47 -0.13
N ARG A 62 15.08 -4.63 1.19
CA ARG A 62 15.86 -3.96 2.24
C ARG A 62 15.81 -2.42 2.15
N LEU A 63 14.71 -1.87 1.65
CA LEU A 63 14.49 -0.42 1.59
C LEU A 63 14.04 0.14 2.94
N VAL A 64 13.31 -0.67 3.71
CA VAL A 64 12.90 -0.36 5.08
C VAL A 64 13.22 -1.59 5.94
N ALA A 65 13.99 -1.39 7.01
CA ALA A 65 14.46 -2.49 7.86
C ALA A 65 13.38 -2.97 8.83
N ASP A 66 12.62 -2.04 9.41
CA ASP A 66 11.56 -2.36 10.35
C ASP A 66 10.23 -2.63 9.61
N LEU A 67 9.53 -3.68 10.06
CA LEU A 67 8.28 -4.10 9.44
C LEU A 67 7.12 -3.15 9.75
N ASN A 68 7.04 -2.58 10.96
CA ASN A 68 6.01 -1.59 11.28
C ASN A 68 6.17 -0.36 10.41
N ASP A 69 7.40 0.11 10.23
CA ASP A 69 7.67 1.25 9.38
C ASP A 69 7.32 0.96 7.92
N ALA A 70 7.66 -0.24 7.42
CA ALA A 70 7.28 -0.67 6.09
C ALA A 70 5.76 -0.73 5.90
N ILE A 71 5.00 -1.15 6.92
CA ILE A 71 3.54 -1.17 6.90
C ILE A 71 2.96 0.23 6.97
N ARG A 72 3.48 1.12 7.82
CA ARG A 72 3.03 2.52 7.92
C ARG A 72 3.27 3.26 6.61
N PHE A 73 4.47 3.14 6.04
CA PHE A 73 4.78 3.77 4.77
C PHE A 73 4.03 3.13 3.61
N GLY A 74 3.91 1.79 3.57
CA GLY A 74 3.05 1.08 2.63
C GLY A 74 1.60 1.52 2.70
N SER A 75 1.08 1.80 3.91
CA SER A 75 -0.26 2.36 4.14
C SER A 75 -0.45 3.73 3.52
N TYR A 76 0.54 4.59 3.65
CA TYR A 76 0.54 5.91 3.03
C TYR A 76 0.57 5.85 1.50
N VAL A 77 1.42 4.97 0.94
CA VAL A 77 1.67 4.87 -0.50
C VAL A 77 0.58 4.08 -1.25
N ALA A 78 -0.14 3.18 -0.58
CA ALA A 78 -1.05 2.23 -1.21
C ALA A 78 -2.11 2.88 -2.11
N GLN A 79 -2.67 4.03 -1.73
CA GLN A 79 -3.67 4.72 -2.53
C GLN A 79 -3.11 5.20 -3.89
N PHE A 80 -1.87 5.71 -3.90
CA PHE A 80 -1.25 6.24 -5.11
C PHE A 80 -0.93 5.13 -6.10
N VAL A 81 -0.53 3.96 -5.60
CA VAL A 81 -0.31 2.76 -6.41
C VAL A 81 -1.64 2.18 -6.90
N TRP A 82 -2.61 2.03 -5.99
CA TRP A 82 -3.93 1.48 -6.32
C TRP A 82 -4.59 2.25 -7.46
N PHE A 83 -4.65 3.58 -7.37
CA PHE A 83 -5.30 4.37 -8.40
C PHE A 83 -4.62 4.28 -9.76
N ARG A 84 -3.29 4.12 -9.81
CA ARG A 84 -2.56 3.91 -11.07
C ARG A 84 -2.79 2.54 -11.69
N LEU A 85 -3.19 1.56 -10.89
CA LEU A 85 -3.58 0.24 -11.39
C LEU A 85 -5.03 0.23 -11.87
N GLU A 86 -5.91 1.03 -11.27
CA GLU A 86 -7.29 1.16 -11.68
C GLU A 86 -7.44 1.94 -13.01
N PRO A 87 -8.40 1.53 -13.86
CA PRO A 87 -8.80 2.31 -15.03
C PRO A 87 -9.17 3.75 -14.66
N ASP A 88 -8.94 4.68 -15.57
CA ASP A 88 -9.29 6.08 -15.37
C ASP A 88 -10.80 6.24 -15.20
N ASN A 89 -11.21 6.77 -14.05
CA ASN A 89 -12.52 7.36 -13.89
C ASN A 89 -12.38 8.89 -13.97
N ALA A 90 -12.61 9.45 -15.16
CA ALA A 90 -12.44 10.88 -15.43
C ALA A 90 -13.28 11.80 -14.52
N ARG A 91 -14.29 11.27 -13.82
CA ARG A 91 -15.15 12.04 -12.90
C ARG A 91 -14.63 12.05 -11.47
N ASP A 92 -13.67 11.19 -11.13
CA ASP A 92 -13.09 11.11 -9.79
C ASP A 92 -11.87 12.02 -9.67
N LYS A 93 -12.10 13.26 -9.22
CA LYS A 93 -11.04 14.26 -9.00
C LYS A 93 -9.99 13.79 -7.99
N TRP A 94 -10.37 12.95 -7.04
CA TRP A 94 -9.44 12.45 -6.03
C TRP A 94 -8.52 11.37 -6.59
N GLN A 95 -9.06 10.47 -7.43
CA GLN A 95 -8.26 9.53 -8.21
C GLN A 95 -7.24 10.27 -9.09
N GLN A 96 -7.67 11.33 -9.80
CA GLN A 96 -6.80 12.13 -10.66
C GLN A 96 -5.65 12.77 -9.87
N LYS A 97 -5.92 13.47 -8.77
CA LYS A 97 -4.88 14.04 -7.90
C LYS A 97 -3.91 13.00 -7.38
N SER A 98 -4.40 11.82 -7.02
CA SER A 98 -3.55 10.72 -6.55
C SER A 98 -2.59 10.19 -7.64
N LYS A 99 -2.99 10.28 -8.91
CA LYS A 99 -2.16 9.95 -10.08
C LYS A 99 -1.13 11.03 -10.43
N GLU A 100 -1.29 12.25 -9.93
CA GLU A 100 -0.31 13.34 -10.12
C GLU A 100 0.87 13.26 -9.12
N VAL A 101 0.69 12.56 -7.99
CA VAL A 101 1.74 12.35 -6.97
C VAL A 101 2.82 11.41 -7.50
N ARG A 102 4.00 11.91 -7.87
CA ARG A 102 5.03 11.08 -8.51
C ARG A 102 5.91 10.37 -7.50
N PHE A 103 6.24 11.04 -6.41
CA PHE A 103 7.12 10.52 -5.37
C PHE A 103 6.43 10.56 -4.02
N ALA A 104 6.65 9.54 -3.22
CA ALA A 104 6.35 9.54 -1.80
C ALA A 104 7.66 9.37 -1.05
N ALA A 105 7.84 10.13 0.02
CA ALA A 105 9.00 10.03 0.89
C ALA A 105 8.55 9.78 2.32
N ALA A 106 9.33 8.96 3.03
CA ALA A 106 9.29 8.90 4.48
C ALA A 106 10.58 9.51 5.01
N PHE A 107 10.42 10.49 5.88
CA PHE A 107 11.52 11.14 6.59
C PHE A 107 11.69 10.51 7.96
N GLY A 108 12.96 10.37 8.33
CA GLY A 108 13.34 9.71 9.55
C GLY A 108 12.87 10.46 10.79
N ALA A 109 12.30 9.67 11.68
CA ALA A 109 12.49 9.75 13.11
C ALA A 109 13.98 9.60 13.44
N LEU A 110 14.73 10.70 13.53
CA LEU A 110 16.20 10.66 13.73
C LEU A 110 16.59 10.11 15.11
N ARG A 111 15.62 9.96 16.02
CA ARG A 111 15.79 9.45 17.39
C ARG A 111 14.71 8.41 17.73
N GLU A 112 15.03 7.56 18.70
CA GLU A 112 14.09 6.61 19.27
C GLU A 112 12.86 7.35 19.85
N GLY A 113 11.66 6.98 19.39
CA GLY A 113 10.40 7.61 19.78
C GLY A 113 9.90 8.72 18.85
N ASP A 114 10.69 9.18 17.88
CA ASP A 114 10.20 10.09 16.86
C ASP A 114 9.23 9.35 15.91
N GLU A 115 8.22 10.06 15.40
CA GLU A 115 7.31 9.51 14.39
C GLU A 115 7.85 9.78 12.98
N MET A 116 7.73 8.80 12.08
CA MET A 116 7.97 9.02 10.66
C MET A 116 7.02 10.08 10.11
N GLN A 117 7.57 11.03 9.37
CA GLN A 117 6.80 11.99 8.59
C GLN A 117 6.73 11.53 7.14
N PHE A 118 5.55 11.64 6.54
CA PHE A 118 5.32 11.24 5.16
C PHE A 118 4.92 12.42 4.32
N GLU A 119 5.59 12.58 3.18
CA GLU A 119 5.30 13.64 2.22
C GLU A 119 5.21 13.10 0.80
N VAL A 120 4.56 13.89 -0.07
CA VAL A 120 4.39 13.60 -1.49
C VAL A 120 4.95 14.74 -2.32
N TYR A 121 5.56 14.38 -3.44
CA TYR A 121 6.21 15.33 -4.34
C TYR A 121 5.86 15.05 -5.80
N HIS A 122 5.82 16.13 -6.59
CA HIS A 122 5.58 16.07 -8.04
C HIS A 122 6.88 15.98 -8.85
N ASP A 123 8.03 16.25 -8.23
CA ASP A 123 9.35 16.11 -8.83
C ASP A 123 10.35 15.66 -7.77
N LEU A 124 11.44 15.03 -8.22
CA LEU A 124 12.45 14.46 -7.33
C LEU A 124 13.36 15.54 -6.71
N ALA A 125 13.57 16.67 -7.40
CA ALA A 125 14.44 17.73 -6.90
C ALA A 125 13.86 18.36 -5.62
N SER A 126 12.54 18.50 -5.55
CA SER A 126 11.79 18.97 -4.38
C SER A 126 11.96 18.11 -3.13
N VAL A 127 12.36 16.84 -3.27
CA VAL A 127 12.66 15.97 -2.12
C VAL A 127 13.98 16.40 -1.47
N PHE A 128 14.95 16.80 -2.27
CA PHE A 128 16.31 17.10 -1.83
C PHE A 128 16.50 18.55 -1.38
N THR A 129 15.58 19.47 -1.73
CA THR A 129 15.68 20.89 -1.36
C THR A 129 15.53 21.15 0.13
N LEU A 130 14.83 20.27 0.86
CA LEU A 130 14.59 20.44 2.29
C LEU A 130 15.76 19.96 3.18
N ASN A 131 16.80 19.33 2.62
CA ASN A 131 17.93 18.75 3.37
C ASN A 131 17.51 17.83 4.54
N LEU A 132 16.27 17.31 4.53
CA LEU A 132 15.82 16.33 5.50
C LEU A 132 16.45 14.99 5.14
N GLY A 133 17.06 14.31 6.13
CA GLY A 133 17.54 12.95 5.96
C GLY A 133 16.35 12.02 5.69
N ALA A 134 16.00 11.83 4.42
CA ALA A 134 14.94 10.91 4.03
C ALA A 134 15.36 9.48 4.37
N ALA A 135 14.48 8.74 5.04
CA ALA A 135 14.68 7.32 5.29
C ALA A 135 14.45 6.52 4.00
N VAL A 136 13.43 6.90 3.22
CA VAL A 136 13.15 6.28 1.92
C VAL A 136 12.40 7.25 1.01
N VAL A 137 12.72 7.22 -0.28
CA VAL A 137 12.01 7.94 -1.34
C VAL A 137 11.67 6.94 -2.44
N VAL A 138 10.40 6.88 -2.84
CA VAL A 138 9.92 5.94 -3.86
C VAL A 138 9.16 6.65 -4.97
N SER A 139 9.36 6.19 -6.20
CA SER A 139 8.50 6.55 -7.33
C SER A 139 7.22 5.71 -7.29
N CYS A 140 6.07 6.38 -7.23
CA CYS A 140 4.77 5.70 -7.26
C CYS A 140 4.53 4.99 -8.60
N GLU A 141 5.11 5.49 -9.70
CA GLU A 141 5.06 4.88 -11.02
C GLU A 141 5.84 3.57 -11.05
N VAL A 142 7.11 3.60 -10.63
CA VAL A 142 7.98 2.40 -10.60
C VAL A 142 7.40 1.34 -9.66
N LEU A 143 6.89 1.74 -8.48
CA LEU A 143 6.22 0.80 -7.57
C LEU A 143 4.98 0.18 -8.21
N THR A 144 4.23 0.96 -8.97
CA THR A 144 3.04 0.45 -9.68
C THR A 144 3.45 -0.58 -10.71
N GLU A 145 4.48 -0.30 -11.52
CA GLU A 145 4.98 -1.22 -12.54
C GLU A 145 5.49 -2.53 -11.94
N GLU A 146 6.29 -2.44 -10.87
CA GLU A 146 6.82 -3.59 -10.14
C GLU A 146 5.71 -4.47 -9.56
N LEU A 147 4.66 -3.87 -9.00
CA LEU A 147 3.57 -4.61 -8.37
C LEU A 147 2.46 -5.03 -9.35
N ARG A 148 2.44 -4.48 -10.57
CA ARG A 148 1.40 -4.77 -11.58
C ARG A 148 1.21 -6.27 -11.85
N PRO A 149 2.26 -7.10 -12.02
CA PRO A 149 2.09 -8.53 -12.26
C PRO A 149 1.36 -9.26 -11.12
N HIS A 150 1.52 -8.77 -9.89
CA HIS A 150 0.93 -9.36 -8.70
C HIS A 150 -0.49 -8.82 -8.43
N LEU A 151 -0.74 -7.54 -8.72
CA LEU A 151 -1.99 -6.87 -8.35
C LEU A 151 -3.02 -6.78 -9.48
N ALA A 152 -2.66 -7.03 -10.74
CA ALA A 152 -3.59 -6.95 -11.87
C ALA A 152 -4.85 -7.82 -11.67
N GLY A 153 -4.68 -9.03 -11.12
CA GLY A 153 -5.81 -9.92 -10.81
C GLY A 153 -6.73 -9.37 -9.71
N ALA A 154 -6.18 -8.68 -8.71
CA ALA A 154 -6.97 -8.05 -7.65
C ALA A 154 -7.81 -6.90 -8.21
N VAL A 155 -7.22 -6.08 -9.09
CA VAL A 155 -7.90 -4.99 -9.79
C VAL A 155 -9.04 -5.54 -10.65
N ALA A 156 -8.79 -6.57 -11.45
CA ALA A 156 -9.82 -7.19 -12.28
C ALA A 156 -11.00 -7.72 -11.45
N ALA A 157 -10.73 -8.41 -10.33
CA ALA A 157 -11.76 -8.90 -9.42
C ALA A 157 -12.59 -7.74 -8.82
N HIS A 158 -11.93 -6.68 -8.39
CA HIS A 158 -12.59 -5.48 -7.86
C HIS A 158 -13.48 -4.80 -8.91
N MET A 159 -12.98 -4.63 -10.13
CA MET A 159 -13.72 -3.97 -11.21
C MET A 159 -14.93 -4.80 -11.67
N ALA A 160 -14.78 -6.12 -11.78
CA ALA A 160 -15.90 -7.01 -12.11
C ALA A 160 -17.04 -6.89 -11.09
N ALA A 161 -16.71 -6.83 -9.79
CA ALA A 161 -17.71 -6.64 -8.74
C ALA A 161 -18.37 -5.25 -8.76
N ARG A 162 -17.68 -4.21 -9.28
CA ARG A 162 -18.27 -2.87 -9.46
C ARG A 162 -19.24 -2.82 -10.63
N GLY A 163 -18.98 -3.54 -11.72
CA GLY A 163 -19.85 -3.56 -12.91
C GLY A 163 -21.04 -4.52 -12.84
N ALA A 164 -21.05 -5.45 -11.87
CA ALA A 164 -22.17 -6.35 -11.63
C ALA A 164 -23.30 -5.75 -10.76
N ASN A 165 -23.15 -4.49 -10.33
CA ASN A 165 -24.13 -3.72 -9.57
C ASN A 165 -24.59 -2.52 -10.39
#